data_AF-A0A920K5F9-F1
#
_entry.id   AF-A0A920K5F9-F1
#
_cell.length_a   1.000
_cell.length_b   1.000
_cell.length_c   1.000
_cell.angle_alpha   90.00
_cell.angle_beta   90.00
_cell.angle_gamma   90.00
#
_symmetry.space_group_name_H-M   'P 1'
#
loop_
_entity.id
_entity.type
_entity.pdbx_description
1 polymer ?
#
loop_
_entity_poly.entity_id
_entity_poly.type
_entity_poly.pdbx_seq_one_letter_code
_entity_poly.pdbx_strand_id
1 'polypeptide(L)' 'MSCGCGRSPTGECIGWHDLTEEEYQMALEEYNSQNSDVEDSDPTGESDN' A
#
# COMPACT_ATOMS: atom_id res chain seq x y z
N MET A 1 -13.97 11.61 -6.58
CA MET A 1 -12.84 12.25 -5.89
C MET A 1 -11.66 11.30 -6.01
N SER A 2 -10.57 11.72 -6.64
CA SER A 2 -9.32 10.95 -6.67
C SER A 2 -8.69 11.02 -5.27
N CYS A 3 -8.59 9.88 -4.57
CA CYS A 3 -7.86 9.83 -3.30
C CYS A 3 -6.37 9.98 -3.58
N GLY A 4 -5.75 11.06 -3.09
CA GLY A 4 -4.30 11.27 -3.15
C GLY A 4 -3.53 10.59 -2.01
N CYS A 5 -4.14 9.61 -1.36
CA CYS A 5 -3.62 8.96 -0.15
C CYS A 5 -2.42 8.04 -0.41
N GLY A 6 -2.20 7.59 -1.66
CA GLY A 6 -1.06 6.71 -2.01
C GLY A 6 -1.11 5.30 -1.42
N ARG A 7 -2.12 4.98 -0.59
CA ARG A 7 -2.30 3.71 0.12
C ARG A 7 -2.84 2.57 -0.76
N SER A 8 -2.57 2.60 -2.06
CA SER A 8 -3.00 1.55 -2.97
C SER A 8 -1.83 1.01 -3.76
N PRO A 9 -1.59 -0.31 -3.74
CA PRO A 9 -0.50 -0.93 -4.50
C PRO A 9 -0.70 -0.80 -6.01
N THR A 10 -1.92 -0.53 -6.48
CA THR A 10 -2.24 -0.39 -7.91
C THR A 10 -2.15 1.05 -8.42
N GLY A 11 -1.88 2.02 -7.55
CA GLY A 11 -1.89 3.45 -7.89
C GLY A 11 -3.29 4.07 -8.03
N GLU A 12 -4.36 3.27 -7.99
CA GLU A 12 -5.74 3.74 -7.97
C GLU A 12 -6.41 3.47 -6.63
N CYS A 13 -7.29 4.37 -6.19
CA CYS A 13 -7.95 4.19 -4.89
C CYS A 13 -8.95 3.02 -4.91
N ILE A 14 -8.61 1.94 -4.20
CA ILE A 14 -9.44 0.74 -4.06
C ILE A 14 -10.26 0.68 -2.76
N GLY A 15 -10.40 1.81 -2.07
CA GLY A 15 -11.11 1.90 -0.77
C GLY A 15 -10.23 1.66 0.46
N TRP A 16 -8.92 1.51 0.27
CA TRP A 16 -7.96 1.37 1.39
C TRP A 16 -7.68 2.68 2.14
N HIS A 17 -8.28 3.80 1.70
CA HIS A 17 -8.05 5.11 2.30
C HIS A 17 -8.67 5.28 3.69
N ASP A 18 -9.72 4.50 3.99
CA ASP A 18 -10.38 4.49 5.30
C ASP A 18 -9.78 3.44 6.24
N LEU A 19 -8.83 2.62 5.76
CA LEU A 19 -8.18 1.62 6.60
C LEU A 19 -7.23 2.28 7.60
N THR A 20 -7.23 1.75 8.81
CA THR A 20 -6.18 2.03 9.79
C THR A 20 -4.84 1.45 9.33
N GLU A 21 -3.76 1.84 9.99
CA GLU A 21 -2.42 1.32 9.67
C GLU A 21 -2.34 -0.21 9.82
N GLU A 22 -3.03 -0.76 10.82
CA GLU A 22 -3.07 -2.20 11.09
C GLU A 22 -3.87 -2.95 10.01
N GLU A 23 -5.03 -2.42 9.63
CA GLU A 23 -5.86 -3.00 8.56
C GLU A 23 -5.18 -2.91 7.20
N TYR A 24 -4.50 -1.80 6.93
CA TYR A 24 -3.72 -1.61 5.71
C TYR A 24 -2.62 -2.66 5.58
N GLN A 25 -1.83 -2.89 6.64
CA GLN A 25 -0.76 -3.90 6.63
C GLN A 25 -1.32 -5.31 6.37
N MET A 26 -2.45 -5.66 7.00
CA MET A 26 -3.07 -6.97 6.83
C MET A 26 -3.62 -7.16 5.40
N ALA A 27 -4.29 -6.13 4.86
CA ALA A 27 -4.77 -6.13 3.48
C ALA A 27 -3.62 -6.17 2.46
N LEU A 28 -2.52 -5.47 2.74
CA LEU A 28 -1.31 -5.46 1.91
C LEU A 28 -0.63 -6.83 1.91
N GLU A 29 -0.49 -7.48 3.07
CA GLU A 29 0.07 -8.83 3.18
C GLU A 29 -0.78 -9.86 2.43
N GLU A 30 -2.12 -9.77 2.57
CA GLU A 30 -3.05 -10.64 1.86
C GLU A 30 -3.00 -10.40 0.33
N TYR A 31 -2.89 -9.14 -0.08
CA TYR A 31 -2.75 -8.75 -1.48
C TYR A 31 -1.42 -9.26 -2.08
N ASN A 32 -0.31 -9.06 -1.38
CA ASN A 32 1.01 -9.51 -1.80
C ASN A 32 1.09 -11.05 -1.87
N SER A 33 0.48 -11.74 -0.90
CA SER A 33 0.45 -13.21 -0.87
C SER A 33 -0.34 -13.79 -2.04
N GLN A 34 -1.43 -13.15 -2.44
CA GLN A 34 -2.25 -13.58 -3.58
C GLN A 34 -1.65 -13.17 -4.94
N ASN A 35 -0.82 -12.13 -4.96
CA ASN A 35 -0.25 -11.53 -6.16
C ASN A 35 1.26 -11.82 -6.29
N SER A 36 1.69 -13.05 -6.00
CA SER A 36 3.05 -13.56 -5.71
C SER A 36 4.21 -13.27 -6.70
N ASP A 37 4.25 -12.12 -7.38
CA ASP A 37 5.33 -11.71 -8.30
C ASP A 37 5.66 -10.21 -8.24
N VAL A 38 5.19 -9.44 -7.25
CA VAL A 38 5.61 -8.04 -7.11
C VAL A 38 6.38 -7.88 -5.80
N GLU A 39 7.69 -8.15 -5.90
CA GLU A 39 8.70 -7.56 -5.02
C GLU A 39 8.69 -6.03 -5.21
N ASP A 40 7.70 -5.35 -4.66
CA ASP A 40 7.87 -3.93 -4.35
C ASP A 40 8.61 -3.86 -3.02
N SER A 41 9.93 -3.94 -3.15
CA SER A 41 10.82 -3.37 -2.16
C SER A 41 10.39 -1.91 -2.01
N ASP A 42 9.72 -1.55 -0.92
CA ASP A 42 9.71 -0.17 -0.45
C ASP A 42 10.97 -0.02 0.40
N PRO A 43 12.14 0.37 -0.17
CA PRO A 43 13.16 0.97 0.66
C PRO A 43 12.52 2.28 1.07
N THR A 44 12.03 2.34 2.31
CA THR A 44 11.68 3.59 2.97
C THR A 44 12.87 4.52 2.77
N GLY A 45 12.73 5.40 1.77
CA GLY A 45 13.66 6.45 1.47
C GLY A 45 13.44 7.53 2.51
N GLU A 46 13.91 7.27 3.74
CA GLU A 46 14.17 8.33 4.70
C GLU A 46 15.33 9.17 4.14
N SER A 47 14.98 10.14 3.30
CA SER A 47 15.82 11.30 3.04
C SER A 47 15.40 12.38 4.01
N ASP A 48 16.13 12.56 5.11
CA ASP A 48 16.27 13.87 5.75
C ASP A 48 17.62 13.99 6.50
N ASN A 49 18.49 14.80 5.86
CA ASN A 49 19.86 15.28 6.15
C ASN A 49 21.08 14.41 5.83
#